data_AF-A0A9P5PHN6-F1
#
_entry.id   AF-A0A9P5PHN6-F1
#
_cell.length_a   1.000
_cell.length_b   1.000
_cell.length_c   1.000
_cell.angle_alpha   90.00
_cell.angle_beta   90.00
_cell.angle_gamma   90.00
#
_symmetry.space_group_name_H-M   'P 1'
#
loop_
_entity.id
_entity.type
_entity.pdbx_description
1 polymer ?
#
loop_
_entity_poly.entity_id
_entity_poly.type
_entity_poly.pdbx_seq_one_letter_code
_entity_poly.pdbx_strand_id
1 'polypeptide(L)'
;IVQLLLEHNTYVNAQGGMYGSGLQAAVSRGNKDIVQLLLMHNADVSVQGGTYGNALQAAVIKGNKDIVQLLLDHRADVNAQGGEYGNALHGASTSWPQHICVVQLLLKHNADVNAKGGKYGNALQAAS
;
A
#
# COMPACT_ATOMS: atom_id res chain seq x y z
N ILE A 1 6.34 10.60 -19.93
CA ILE A 1 5.16 11.40 -19.53
C ILE A 1 5.17 11.69 -18.03
N VAL A 2 5.14 10.69 -17.14
CA VAL A 2 5.16 10.96 -15.67
C VAL A 2 6.36 11.83 -15.26
N GLN A 3 7.57 11.46 -15.68
CA GLN A 3 8.77 12.27 -15.43
C GLN A 3 8.63 13.71 -15.93
N LEU A 4 8.19 13.88 -17.19
CA LEU A 4 7.97 15.20 -17.79
C LEU A 4 6.98 16.05 -16.96
N LEU A 5 5.92 15.45 -16.43
CA LEU A 5 4.95 16.16 -15.59
C LEU A 5 5.56 16.57 -14.24
N LEU A 6 6.38 15.71 -13.63
CA LEU A 6 7.07 16.02 -12.37
C LEU A 6 8.06 17.18 -12.52
N GLU A 7 8.72 17.28 -13.69
CA GLU A 7 9.64 18.38 -14.02
C GLU A 7 8.92 19.74 -14.21
N HIS A 8 7.59 19.75 -14.41
CA HIS A 8 6.79 20.96 -14.64
C HIS A 8 5.99 21.40 -13.39
N ASN A 9 6.58 21.29 -12.19
CA ASN A 9 5.98 21.73 -10.91
C ASN A 9 4.61 21.10 -10.60
N THR A 10 4.37 19.86 -10.99
CA THR A 10 3.15 19.16 -10.56
C THR A 10 3.21 18.84 -9.07
N TYR A 11 2.06 18.96 -8.42
CA TYR A 11 1.90 18.53 -7.04
C TYR A 11 1.88 17.00 -6.98
N VAL A 12 3.02 16.37 -6.69
CA VAL A 12 3.19 14.91 -6.62
C VAL A 12 2.17 14.22 -5.69
N ASN A 13 1.74 14.94 -4.64
CA ASN A 13 0.78 14.49 -3.64
C ASN A 13 -0.65 14.97 -3.91
N ALA A 14 -0.95 15.45 -5.12
CA ALA A 14 -2.31 15.81 -5.48
C ALA A 14 -3.26 14.63 -5.22
N GLN A 15 -4.30 14.90 -4.43
CA GLN A 15 -5.30 13.92 -4.06
C GLN A 15 -6.52 14.01 -4.98
N GLY A 16 -7.08 12.86 -5.34
CA GLY A 16 -8.32 12.79 -6.11
C GLY A 16 -8.46 11.54 -6.96
N GLY A 17 -9.60 11.46 -7.65
CA GLY A 17 -9.96 10.33 -8.51
C GLY A 17 -10.16 9.02 -7.75
N MET A 18 -10.32 7.94 -8.50
CA MET A 18 -10.61 6.59 -7.98
C MET A 18 -9.55 6.07 -7.02
N TYR A 19 -8.27 6.37 -7.27
CA TYR A 19 -7.14 5.79 -6.52
C TYR A 19 -6.66 6.65 -5.36
N GLY A 20 -7.13 7.88 -5.21
CA GLY A 20 -6.75 8.77 -4.11
C GLY A 20 -5.50 9.60 -4.38
N SER A 21 -4.44 9.03 -4.98
CA SER A 21 -3.21 9.76 -5.35
C SER A 21 -2.51 9.15 -6.57
N GLY A 22 -1.54 9.88 -7.14
CA GLY A 22 -0.68 9.37 -8.21
C GLY A 22 0.11 8.12 -7.79
N LEU A 23 0.62 8.09 -6.55
CA LEU A 23 1.34 6.94 -5.98
C LEU A 23 0.43 5.72 -5.88
N GLN A 24 -0.76 5.86 -5.29
CA GLN A 24 -1.72 4.75 -5.18
C GLN A 24 -2.18 4.24 -6.55
N ALA A 25 -2.31 5.12 -7.55
CA ALA A 25 -2.62 4.73 -8.92
C ALA A 25 -1.50 3.90 -9.56
N ALA A 26 -0.24 4.31 -9.39
CA ALA A 26 0.93 3.57 -9.88
C ALA A 26 1.06 2.19 -9.23
N VAL A 27 0.86 2.14 -7.91
CA VAL A 27 0.83 0.89 -7.13
C VAL A 27 -0.30 -0.03 -7.62
N SER A 28 -1.51 0.50 -7.79
CA SER A 28 -2.68 -0.28 -8.23
C SER A 28 -2.49 -0.90 -9.62
N ARG A 29 -1.66 -0.28 -10.46
CA ARG A 29 -1.27 -0.77 -11.79
C ARG A 29 -0.05 -1.70 -11.77
N GLY A 30 0.59 -1.88 -10.62
CA GLY A 30 1.80 -2.70 -10.48
C GLY A 30 3.05 -2.13 -11.16
N ASN A 31 3.06 -0.83 -11.50
CA ASN A 31 4.17 -0.22 -12.21
C ASN A 31 5.27 0.22 -11.24
N LYS A 32 6.20 -0.70 -10.93
CA LYS A 32 7.30 -0.49 -9.98
C LYS A 32 8.17 0.71 -10.35
N ASP A 33 8.47 0.92 -11.63
CA ASP A 33 9.32 2.02 -12.08
C ASP A 33 8.67 3.38 -11.81
N ILE A 34 7.37 3.52 -12.06
CA ILE A 34 6.62 4.74 -11.72
C ILE A 34 6.51 4.92 -10.21
N VAL A 35 6.31 3.85 -9.44
CA VAL A 35 6.30 3.93 -7.98
C VAL A 35 7.64 4.46 -7.47
N GLN A 36 8.76 3.91 -7.95
CA GLN A 36 10.09 4.35 -7.56
C GLN A 36 10.33 5.81 -7.95
N LEU A 37 9.96 6.21 -9.17
CA LEU A 37 10.06 7.59 -9.62
C LEU A 37 9.27 8.55 -8.72
N LEU A 38 8.03 8.22 -8.38
CA LEU A 38 7.19 9.06 -7.50
C LEU A 38 7.78 9.18 -6.09
N LEU A 39 8.29 8.08 -5.53
CA LEU A 39 8.95 8.08 -4.22
C LEU A 39 10.23 8.93 -4.22
N MET A 40 11.03 8.87 -5.29
CA MET A 40 12.20 9.74 -5.48
C MET A 40 11.83 11.23 -5.55
N HIS A 41 10.61 11.54 -5.99
CA HIS A 41 10.04 12.89 -5.99
C HIS A 41 9.23 13.21 -4.72
N ASN A 42 9.48 12.51 -3.60
CA ASN A 42 8.84 12.73 -2.30
C ASN A 42 7.32 12.54 -2.30
N ALA A 43 6.83 11.56 -3.08
CA ALA A 43 5.44 11.12 -2.93
C ALA A 43 5.19 10.61 -1.51
N ASP A 44 4.11 11.08 -0.89
CA ASP A 44 3.71 10.76 0.46
C ASP A 44 3.04 9.37 0.50
N VAL A 45 3.75 8.42 1.13
CA VAL A 45 3.30 7.03 1.32
C VAL A 45 2.13 6.89 2.29
N SER A 46 1.89 7.92 3.13
CA SER A 46 0.87 7.90 4.18
C SER A 46 -0.52 8.35 3.71
N VAL A 47 -0.60 8.91 2.48
CA VAL A 47 -1.86 9.41 1.91
C VAL A 47 -2.94 8.35 2.00
N GLN A 48 -4.02 8.73 2.69
CA GLN A 48 -5.24 7.95 2.79
C GLN A 48 -6.24 8.40 1.72
N GLY A 49 -6.94 7.45 1.12
CA GLY A 49 -8.00 7.69 0.15
C GLY A 49 -8.10 6.61 -0.90
N GLY A 50 -8.97 6.86 -1.89
CA GLY A 50 -9.24 5.91 -2.96
C GLY A 50 -9.80 4.57 -2.47
N THR A 51 -9.83 3.60 -3.37
CA THR A 51 -10.45 2.28 -3.10
C THR A 51 -9.76 1.47 -1.99
N TYR A 52 -8.44 1.62 -1.82
CA TYR A 52 -7.63 0.69 -1.03
C TYR A 52 -7.06 1.27 0.27
N GLY A 53 -7.37 2.52 0.62
CA GLY A 53 -6.83 3.18 1.81
C GLY A 53 -5.52 3.90 1.53
N ASN A 54 -4.36 3.25 1.65
CA ASN A 54 -3.06 3.86 1.29
C ASN A 54 -2.28 3.05 0.25
N ALA A 55 -1.09 3.54 -0.12
CA ALA A 55 -0.22 2.87 -1.10
C ALA A 55 0.20 1.46 -0.65
N LEU A 56 0.53 1.27 0.63
CA LEU A 56 0.94 -0.04 1.15
C LEU A 56 -0.21 -1.05 1.09
N GLN A 57 -1.39 -0.67 1.57
CA GLN A 57 -2.59 -1.50 1.53
C GLN A 57 -2.97 -1.86 0.08
N ALA A 58 -2.88 -0.92 -0.86
CA ALA A 58 -3.07 -1.20 -2.28
C ALA A 58 -2.08 -2.25 -2.82
N ALA A 59 -0.79 -2.13 -2.49
CA ALA A 59 0.25 -3.07 -2.94
C ALA A 59 0.01 -4.48 -2.40
N VAL A 60 -0.41 -4.57 -1.13
CA VAL A 60 -0.76 -5.83 -0.47
C VAL A 60 -1.95 -6.50 -1.13
N ILE A 61 -3.05 -5.77 -1.37
CA ILE A 61 -4.26 -6.32 -2.01
C ILE A 61 -3.97 -6.82 -3.43
N LYS A 62 -3.01 -6.19 -4.13
CA LYS A 62 -2.55 -6.65 -5.45
C LYS A 62 -1.55 -7.81 -5.37
N GLY A 63 -1.12 -8.23 -4.18
CA GLY A 63 -0.14 -9.28 -3.97
C GLY A 63 1.27 -8.94 -4.50
N ASN A 64 1.57 -7.66 -4.74
CA ASN A 64 2.84 -7.26 -5.34
C ASN A 64 3.91 -7.07 -4.26
N LYS A 65 4.58 -8.17 -3.89
CA LYS A 65 5.64 -8.21 -2.87
C LYS A 65 6.74 -7.17 -3.09
N ASP A 66 7.15 -6.96 -4.33
CA ASP A 66 8.21 -6.01 -4.68
C ASP A 66 7.84 -4.58 -4.35
N ILE A 67 6.60 -4.19 -4.65
CA ILE A 67 6.10 -2.85 -4.32
C ILE A 67 5.86 -2.72 -2.81
N VAL A 68 5.40 -3.79 -2.14
CA VAL A 68 5.28 -3.81 -0.67
C VAL A 68 6.64 -3.54 -0.02
N GLN A 69 7.70 -4.25 -0.45
CA GLN A 69 9.06 -4.03 0.05
C GLN A 69 9.51 -2.59 -0.21
N LEU A 70 9.32 -2.09 -1.43
CA LEU A 70 9.73 -0.74 -1.81
C LEU A 70 9.07 0.35 -0.94
N LEU A 71 7.77 0.21 -0.64
CA LEU A 71 7.04 1.15 0.20
C LEU A 71 7.48 1.09 1.67
N LEU A 72 7.73 -0.12 2.19
CA LEU A 72 8.26 -0.30 3.55
C LEU A 72 9.67 0.27 3.69
N ASP A 73 10.51 0.13 2.67
CA ASP A 73 11.86 0.74 2.61
C ASP A 73 11.77 2.28 2.61
N HIS A 74 10.68 2.83 2.06
CA HIS A 74 10.34 4.26 2.10
C HIS A 74 9.48 4.64 3.32
N ARG A 75 9.58 3.88 4.42
CA ARG A 75 8.97 4.18 5.73
C ARG A 75 7.44 4.26 5.71
N ALA A 76 6.77 3.53 4.81
CA ALA A 76 5.34 3.33 4.94
C ALA A 76 5.03 2.68 6.30
N ASP A 77 4.06 3.24 7.02
CA ASP A 77 3.60 2.66 8.29
C ASP A 77 2.89 1.33 8.03
N VAL A 78 3.54 0.24 8.45
CA VAL A 78 3.04 -1.13 8.31
C VAL A 78 1.71 -1.36 9.03
N ASN A 79 1.45 -0.59 10.09
CA ASN A 79 0.28 -0.68 10.94
C ASN A 79 -0.75 0.41 10.66
N ALA A 80 -0.58 1.17 9.57
CA ALA A 80 -1.54 2.19 9.17
C ALA A 80 -2.94 1.58 9.03
N GLN A 81 -3.89 2.16 9.77
CA GLN A 81 -5.29 1.76 9.71
C GLN A 81 -6.01 2.55 8.61
N GLY A 82 -6.90 1.89 7.89
CA GLY A 82 -7.66 2.47 6.79
C GLY A 82 -8.05 1.43 5.74
N GLY A 83 -8.78 1.89 4.73
CA GLY A 83 -9.25 1.04 3.63
C GLY A 83 -10.29 0.00 4.05
N GLU A 84 -10.76 -0.76 3.08
CA GLU A 84 -11.82 -1.77 3.27
C GLU A 84 -11.42 -2.87 4.27
N TYR A 85 -10.14 -3.24 4.28
CA TYR A 85 -9.62 -4.37 5.05
C TYR A 85 -9.04 -3.98 6.40
N GLY A 86 -9.01 -2.69 6.78
CA GLY A 86 -8.52 -2.26 8.09
C GLY A 86 -7.04 -1.94 8.12
N ASN A 87 -6.16 -2.88 7.78
CA ASN A 87 -4.72 -2.59 7.59
C ASN A 87 -4.06 -3.54 6.59
N ALA A 88 -2.77 -3.34 6.35
CA ALA A 88 -1.97 -4.15 5.43
C ALA A 88 -1.99 -5.64 5.81
N LEU A 89 -1.80 -5.99 7.08
CA LEU A 89 -1.79 -7.37 7.52
C LEU A 89 -3.16 -8.04 7.35
N HIS A 90 -4.25 -7.35 7.68
CA HIS A 90 -5.62 -7.84 7.47
C HIS A 90 -5.91 -8.12 5.99
N GLY A 91 -5.47 -7.25 5.07
CA GLY A 91 -5.62 -7.47 3.63
C GLY A 91 -4.79 -8.65 3.11
N ALA A 92 -3.57 -8.83 3.64
CA ALA A 92 -2.69 -9.94 3.29
C ALA A 92 -3.20 -11.29 3.82
N SER A 93 -3.95 -11.29 4.93
CA SER A 93 -4.51 -12.51 5.54
C SER A 93 -5.60 -13.20 4.71
N THR A 94 -5.99 -12.66 3.56
CA THR A 94 -6.92 -13.33 2.64
C THR A 94 -6.28 -14.60 2.05
N SER A 95 -7.07 -15.64 1.77
CA SER A 95 -6.61 -17.02 1.44
C SER A 95 -5.89 -17.21 0.09
N TRP A 96 -5.16 -16.20 -0.39
CA TRP A 96 -4.44 -16.22 -1.66
C TRP A 96 -2.99 -16.71 -1.46
N PRO A 97 -2.51 -17.70 -2.22
CA PRO A 97 -1.16 -18.26 -2.06
C PRO A 97 -0.03 -17.24 -2.11
N GLN A 98 -0.16 -16.22 -2.97
CA GLN A 98 0.86 -15.17 -3.14
C GLN A 98 1.01 -14.26 -1.93
N HIS A 99 0.02 -14.23 -1.02
CA HIS A 99 0.07 -13.36 0.15
C HIS A 99 0.90 -13.93 1.30
N ILE A 100 1.27 -15.23 1.31
CA ILE A 100 2.13 -15.80 2.36
C ILE A 100 3.46 -15.04 2.45
N CYS A 101 4.09 -14.78 1.31
CA CYS A 101 5.33 -13.99 1.25
C CYS A 101 5.14 -12.53 1.70
N VAL A 102 3.95 -11.97 1.49
CA VAL A 102 3.60 -10.61 1.90
C VAL A 102 3.37 -10.55 3.41
N VAL A 103 2.65 -11.51 3.99
CA VAL A 103 2.46 -11.64 5.44
C VAL A 103 3.83 -11.75 6.14
N GLN A 104 4.71 -12.64 5.67
CA GLN A 104 6.05 -12.77 6.23
C GLN A 104 6.84 -11.45 6.17
N LEU A 105 6.71 -10.71 5.07
CA LEU A 105 7.37 -9.42 4.91
C LEU A 105 6.80 -8.37 5.87
N LEU A 106 5.47 -8.26 6.00
CA LEU A 106 4.82 -7.34 6.93
C LEU A 106 5.23 -7.65 8.38
N LEU A 107 5.28 -8.93 8.78
CA LEU A 107 5.74 -9.35 10.10
C LEU A 107 7.21 -8.99 10.35
N LYS A 108 8.07 -9.14 9.33
CA LYS A 108 9.48 -8.71 9.42
C LYS A 108 9.61 -7.19 9.67
N HIS A 109 8.63 -6.41 9.24
CA HIS A 109 8.54 -4.98 9.50
C HIS A 109 7.72 -4.62 10.75
N ASN A 110 7.47 -5.58 11.65
CA ASN A 110 6.74 -5.40 12.92
C ASN A 110 5.24 -5.07 12.75
N ALA A 111 4.57 -5.69 11.78
CA ALA A 111 3.11 -5.66 11.72
C ALA A 111 2.49 -6.26 12.99
N ASP A 112 1.51 -5.55 13.57
CA ASP A 112 0.79 -5.97 14.76
C ASP A 112 -0.25 -7.04 14.40
N VAL A 113 0.05 -8.28 14.76
CA VAL A 113 -0.82 -9.45 14.58
C VAL A 113 -2.15 -9.35 15.34
N ASN A 114 -2.19 -8.56 16.41
CA ASN A 114 -3.36 -8.39 17.26
C ASN A 114 -4.13 -7.10 16.95
N ALA A 115 -3.71 -6.34 15.94
CA ALA A 115 -4.41 -5.14 15.52
C ALA A 115 -5.87 -5.47 15.22
N LYS A 116 -6.77 -4.75 15.89
CA LYS A 116 -8.21 -4.88 15.71
C LYS A 116 -8.67 -3.94 14.59
N GLY A 117 -9.52 -4.43 13.72
CA GLY A 117 -10.07 -3.66 12.62
C GLY A 117 -10.41 -4.50 11.40
N GLY A 118 -10.80 -3.80 10.33
CA GLY A 118 -11.19 -4.44 9.09
C GLY A 118 -12.52 -5.18 9.19
N LYS A 119 -12.95 -5.72 8.05
CA LYS A 119 -14.22 -6.44 7.90
C LYS A 119 -14.37 -7.65 8.83
N TYR A 120 -13.25 -8.29 9.20
CA TYR A 120 -13.24 -9.57 9.90
C TYR A 120 -12.78 -9.47 11.36
N GLY A 121 -12.39 -8.27 11.83
CA GLY A 121 -12.01 -8.01 13.23
C GLY A 121 -10.50 -8.07 13.51
N ASN A 122 -9.78 -9.08 13.02
CA ASN A 122 -8.31 -9.13 13.07
C ASN A 122 -7.72 -10.02 11.96
N ALA A 123 -6.38 -10.09 11.89
CA ALA A 123 -5.64 -10.82 10.86
C ALA A 123 -5.90 -12.34 10.88
N LEU A 124 -6.10 -12.94 12.06
CA LEU A 124 -6.40 -14.36 12.20
C LEU A 124 -7.83 -14.69 11.76
N GLN A 125 -8.78 -13.83 12.13
CA GLN A 125 -10.18 -13.95 11.74
C GLN A 125 -10.37 -13.72 10.23
N ALA A 126 -9.55 -12.86 9.61
CA ALA A 126 -9.55 -12.66 8.16
C ALA A 126 -8.99 -13.87 7.37
N ALA A 127 -8.17 -14.71 8.02
CA ALA A 127 -7.55 -15.89 7.42
C ALA A 127 -8.36 -17.18 7.60
N SER A 128 -9.41 -17.15 8.43
CA SER A 128 -10.28 -18.30 8.75
C SER A 128 -11.43 -18.41 7.74
#